data_AF-H1LKM7-F1
#
_entry.id   AF-H1LKM7-F1
#
_cell.length_a   1.000
_cell.length_b   1.000
_cell.length_c   1.000
_cell.angle_alpha   90.00
_cell.angle_beta   90.00
_cell.angle_gamma   90.00
#
_symmetry.space_group_name_H-M   'P 1'
#
loop_
_entity.id
_entity.type
_entity.pdbx_description
1 polymer ?
#
loop_
_entity_poly.entity_id
_entity_poly.type
_entity_poly.pdbx_seq_one_letter_code
_entity_poly.pdbx_strand_id
1 'polypeptide(L)'
;MRHTVPLNTPRVTTGNVSGKAIPPGSYSPSSRFIRAAYLKERIDLPNNEAEAVDNCWHILDSVNVPKSTAHQPTYSVYRAAVCCESRHYYYQSYHAKSVVRITLTDDLIRKNQLKFFDVEDTIQFADTE
;
A
#
# COMPACT_ATOMS: atom_id res chain seq x y z
N MET A 1 3.04 -17.34 33.10
CA MET A 1 1.76 -17.45 32.36
C MET A 1 2.03 -17.02 30.91
N ARG A 2 2.10 -17.95 29.95
CA ARG A 2 2.29 -17.60 28.53
C ARG A 2 0.95 -17.12 27.99
N HIS A 3 0.77 -15.80 27.90
CA HIS A 3 -0.39 -15.24 27.21
C HIS A 3 -0.20 -15.45 25.71
N THR A 4 -1.02 -16.32 25.12
CA THR A 4 -1.11 -16.46 23.67
C THR A 4 -1.94 -15.31 23.14
N VAL A 5 -1.31 -14.41 22.41
CA VAL A 5 -1.99 -13.29 21.75
C VAL A 5 -2.61 -13.83 20.45
N PRO A 6 -3.89 -13.54 20.14
CA PRO A 6 -4.49 -13.94 18.87
C PRO A 6 -3.68 -13.44 17.67
N LEU A 7 -3.67 -14.22 16.59
CA LEU A 7 -2.99 -13.86 15.33
C LEU A 7 -3.49 -12.50 14.84
N ASN A 8 -2.59 -11.63 14.39
CA ASN A 8 -2.87 -10.25 13.94
C ASN A 8 -3.50 -9.32 15.00
N THR A 9 -3.39 -9.60 16.30
CA THR A 9 -3.82 -8.63 17.32
C THR A 9 -2.95 -7.37 17.22
N PRO A 10 -3.53 -6.18 16.95
CA PRO A 10 -2.77 -4.94 16.92
C PRO A 10 -2.05 -4.72 18.25
N ARG A 11 -0.73 -4.56 18.22
CA ARG A 11 0.02 -4.20 19.42
C ARG A 11 -0.09 -2.71 19.64
N VAL A 12 -1.19 -2.28 20.27
CA VAL A 12 -1.40 -0.90 20.67
C VAL A 12 -0.25 -0.48 21.58
N THR A 13 0.39 0.61 21.19
CA THR A 13 1.47 1.19 21.95
C THR A 13 0.95 1.77 23.27
N THR A 14 1.68 1.58 24.37
CA THR A 14 1.43 2.12 25.73
C THR A 14 1.45 3.67 25.84
N GLY A 15 1.10 4.41 24.79
CA GLY A 15 1.08 5.89 24.78
C GLY A 15 2.45 6.57 24.70
N ASN A 16 3.53 5.90 25.09
CA ASN A 16 4.89 6.46 25.01
C ASN A 16 5.61 6.10 23.69
N VAL A 17 6.00 7.10 22.89
CA VAL A 17 6.79 6.92 21.65
C VAL A 17 8.31 6.92 21.91
N SER A 18 8.75 7.52 23.00
CA SER A 18 10.16 7.56 23.42
C SER A 18 10.68 6.17 23.81
N GLY A 19 11.76 5.71 23.17
CA GLY A 19 12.43 4.45 23.48
C GLY A 19 11.98 3.21 22.67
N LYS A 20 11.12 3.37 21.67
CA LYS A 20 10.68 2.26 20.80
C LYS A 20 11.66 2.06 19.65
N ALA A 21 11.89 0.80 19.27
CA ALA A 21 12.73 0.47 18.12
C ALA A 21 12.24 1.23 16.88
N ILE A 22 13.11 2.08 16.35
CA ILE A 22 12.83 2.83 15.12
C ILE A 22 13.20 1.90 13.95
N PRO A 23 12.26 1.57 13.05
CA PRO A 23 12.60 0.77 11.89
C PRO A 23 13.67 1.48 11.04
N PRO A 24 14.58 0.73 10.40
CA PRO A 24 15.69 1.31 9.65
C PRO A 24 15.18 2.25 8.54
N GLY A 25 15.89 3.36 8.31
CA GLY A 25 15.49 4.47 7.42
C GLY A 25 15.88 4.33 5.93
N SER A 26 16.83 3.47 5.58
CA SER A 26 17.28 3.32 4.18
C SER A 26 16.26 2.60 3.28
N TYR A 27 16.39 2.75 1.96
CA TYR A 27 15.57 2.05 0.96
C TYR A 27 16.14 0.70 0.50
N SER A 28 17.11 0.15 1.23
CA SER A 28 17.60 -1.21 0.97
C SER A 28 16.45 -2.23 1.06
N PRO A 29 16.52 -3.37 0.34
CA PRO A 29 15.47 -4.40 0.41
C PRO A 29 15.16 -4.84 1.85
N SER A 30 16.18 -5.11 2.66
CA SER A 30 16.03 -5.51 4.07
C SER A 30 15.36 -4.42 4.91
N SER A 31 15.77 -3.16 4.73
CA SER A 31 15.19 -2.04 5.47
C SER A 31 13.70 -1.84 5.13
N ARG A 32 13.34 -1.92 3.84
CA ARG A 32 11.96 -1.83 3.38
C ARG A 32 11.11 -2.98 3.94
N PHE A 33 11.63 -4.20 3.91
CA PHE A 33 10.95 -5.37 4.47
C PHE A 33 10.66 -5.18 5.97
N ILE A 34 11.67 -4.81 6.77
CA ILE A 34 11.51 -4.60 8.21
C ILE A 34 10.47 -3.52 8.50
N ARG A 35 10.51 -2.39 7.76
CA ARG A 35 9.57 -1.28 7.97
C ARG A 35 8.13 -1.66 7.63
N ALA A 36 7.92 -2.29 6.47
CA ALA A 36 6.59 -2.72 6.05
C ALA A 36 6.00 -3.77 7.01
N ALA A 37 6.79 -4.78 7.40
CA ALA A 37 6.36 -5.79 8.36
C ALA A 37 6.04 -5.18 9.73
N TYR A 38 6.89 -4.27 10.21
CA TYR A 38 6.68 -3.58 11.49
C TYR A 38 5.41 -2.75 11.51
N LEU A 39 5.11 -2.00 10.43
CA LEU A 39 3.88 -1.22 10.32
C LEU A 39 2.64 -2.13 10.18
N LYS A 40 2.73 -3.19 9.39
CA LYS A 40 1.65 -4.18 9.23
C LYS A 40 1.23 -4.83 10.56
N GLU A 41 2.18 -5.04 11.48
CA GLU A 41 1.89 -5.62 12.81
C GLU A 41 1.35 -4.60 13.83
N ARG A 42 1.37 -3.30 13.50
CA ARG A 42 1.01 -2.20 14.41
C ARG A 42 -0.16 -1.34 13.96
N ILE A 43 -0.50 -1.40 12.68
CA ILE A 43 -1.68 -0.73 12.15
C ILE A 43 -2.95 -1.39 12.70
N ASP A 44 -4.00 -0.59 12.87
CA ASP A 44 -5.30 -1.11 13.28
C ASP A 44 -5.89 -1.98 12.18
N LEU A 45 -6.60 -3.04 12.58
CA LEU A 45 -7.24 -3.91 11.61
C LEU A 45 -8.40 -3.18 10.93
N PRO A 46 -8.47 -3.21 9.59
CA PRO A 46 -9.55 -2.57 8.86
C PRO A 46 -10.86 -3.33 9.06
N ASN A 47 -11.99 -2.62 9.11
CA ASN A 47 -13.32 -3.21 9.23
C ASN A 47 -13.95 -3.53 7.87
N ASN A 48 -13.44 -2.92 6.80
CA ASN A 48 -13.93 -3.07 5.43
C ASN A 48 -12.80 -2.92 4.41
N GLU A 49 -13.12 -3.20 3.14
CA GLU A 49 -12.16 -3.16 2.04
C GLU A 49 -11.57 -1.77 1.81
N ALA A 50 -12.35 -0.69 1.96
CA ALA A 50 -11.85 0.67 1.76
C ALA A 50 -10.80 1.03 2.81
N GLU A 51 -11.05 0.73 4.08
CA GLU A 51 -10.06 0.86 5.17
C GLU A 51 -8.84 -0.05 4.94
N ALA A 52 -9.04 -1.25 4.39
CA ALA A 52 -7.93 -2.16 4.11
C ALA A 52 -7.02 -1.64 2.98
N VAL A 53 -7.61 -1.03 1.95
CA VAL A 53 -6.89 -0.35 0.88
C VAL A 53 -6.17 0.87 1.45
N ASP A 54 -6.81 1.70 2.25
CA ASP A 54 -6.17 2.86 2.89
C ASP A 54 -4.94 2.46 3.73
N ASN A 55 -5.10 1.43 4.58
CA ASN A 55 -4.01 0.83 5.35
C ASN A 55 -2.86 0.32 4.47
N CYS A 56 -3.17 -0.33 3.35
CA CYS A 56 -2.15 -0.77 2.38
C CYS A 56 -1.35 0.42 1.85
N TRP A 57 -2.00 1.55 1.53
CA TRP A 57 -1.33 2.74 1.02
C TRP A 57 -0.42 3.37 2.07
N HIS A 58 -0.87 3.48 3.32
CA HIS A 58 -0.03 3.97 4.41
C HIS A 58 1.20 3.09 4.68
N ILE A 59 1.07 1.77 4.59
CA ILE A 59 2.22 0.86 4.69
C ILE A 59 3.17 1.07 3.49
N LEU A 60 2.64 1.14 2.27
CA LEU A 60 3.42 1.30 1.05
C LEU A 60 4.10 2.66 0.95
N ASP A 61 3.50 3.74 1.48
CA ASP A 61 4.10 5.07 1.59
C ASP A 61 5.44 5.01 2.33
N SER A 62 5.50 4.21 3.40
CA SER A 62 6.73 4.07 4.18
C SER A 62 7.90 3.48 3.39
N VAL A 63 7.64 2.75 2.31
CA VAL A 63 8.66 2.09 1.49
C VAL A 63 8.68 2.61 0.05
N ASN A 64 7.95 3.70 -0.20
CA ASN A 64 7.85 4.33 -1.51
C ASN A 64 9.14 5.08 -1.83
N VAL A 65 9.88 4.62 -2.85
CA VAL A 65 11.17 5.22 -3.20
C VAL A 65 10.91 6.44 -4.10
N PRO A 66 11.31 7.65 -3.69
CA PRO A 66 11.16 8.84 -4.52
C PRO A 66 12.14 8.79 -5.70
N LYS A 67 11.69 9.27 -6.86
CA LYS A 67 12.51 9.42 -8.06
C LYS A 67 13.64 10.42 -7.82
N SER A 68 14.88 9.97 -7.98
CA SER A 68 16.07 10.82 -7.91
C SER A 68 16.98 10.52 -9.10
N THR A 69 16.76 11.22 -10.21
CA THR A 69 17.49 10.97 -11.48
C THR A 69 19.00 11.13 -11.36
N ALA A 70 19.47 12.02 -10.47
CA ALA A 70 20.90 12.28 -10.27
C ALA A 70 21.60 11.28 -9.34
N HIS A 71 20.86 10.56 -8.48
CA HIS A 71 21.45 9.75 -7.42
C HIS A 71 21.03 8.27 -7.46
N GLN A 72 19.77 8.00 -7.78
CA GLN A 72 19.21 6.65 -7.79
C GLN A 72 18.13 6.52 -8.87
N PRO A 73 18.44 5.88 -10.02
CA PRO A 73 17.49 5.77 -11.13
C PRO A 73 16.33 4.79 -10.82
N THR A 74 16.49 3.93 -9.81
CA THR A 74 15.44 3.00 -9.35
C THR A 74 14.53 3.69 -8.35
N TYR A 75 13.23 3.75 -8.67
CA TYR A 75 12.19 4.34 -7.84
C TYR A 75 10.91 3.51 -7.95
N SER A 76 9.94 3.77 -7.08
CA SER A 76 8.62 3.14 -7.20
C SER A 76 7.90 3.71 -8.42
N VAL A 77 7.50 2.88 -9.38
CA VAL A 77 6.81 3.34 -10.60
C VAL A 77 5.28 3.33 -10.48
N TYR A 78 4.76 2.47 -9.61
CA TYR A 78 3.34 2.39 -9.27
C TYR A 78 3.17 1.70 -7.92
N ARG A 79 1.95 1.74 -7.40
CA ARG A 79 1.48 0.96 -6.25
C ARG A 79 0.21 0.23 -6.62
N ALA A 80 0.01 -0.94 -6.03
CA ALA A 80 -1.19 -1.72 -6.26
C ALA A 80 -1.57 -2.56 -5.04
N ALA A 81 -2.85 -2.89 -4.94
CA ALA A 81 -3.40 -3.85 -3.99
C ALA A 81 -4.51 -4.66 -4.65
N VAL A 82 -4.80 -5.84 -4.11
CA VAL A 82 -5.82 -6.74 -4.63
C VAL A 82 -6.69 -7.23 -3.49
N CYS A 83 -8.01 -7.16 -3.69
CA CYS A 83 -8.98 -7.85 -2.85
C CYS A 83 -9.52 -9.06 -3.63
N CYS A 84 -9.34 -10.25 -3.07
CA CYS A 84 -9.69 -11.50 -3.76
C CYS A 84 -11.20 -11.76 -3.70
N GLU A 85 -11.84 -11.35 -2.61
CA GLU A 85 -13.26 -11.54 -2.33
C GLU A 85 -14.13 -10.70 -3.26
N SER A 86 -13.80 -9.42 -3.42
CA SER A 86 -14.50 -8.49 -4.33
C SER A 86 -13.98 -8.55 -5.77
N ARG A 87 -12.81 -9.18 -5.98
CA ARG A 87 -12.07 -9.21 -7.25
C ARG A 87 -11.73 -7.81 -7.75
N HIS A 88 -11.35 -6.93 -6.82
CA HIS A 88 -10.91 -5.57 -7.11
C HIS A 88 -9.39 -5.50 -7.17
N TYR A 89 -8.90 -4.88 -8.25
CA TYR A 89 -7.51 -4.52 -8.44
C TYR A 89 -7.39 -3.01 -8.32
N TYR A 90 -6.67 -2.55 -7.31
CA TYR A 90 -6.41 -1.14 -7.07
C TYR A 90 -5.03 -0.78 -7.61
N TYR A 91 -4.94 0.32 -8.34
CA TYR A 91 -3.73 0.75 -9.03
C TYR A 91 -3.54 2.26 -8.92
N GLN A 92 -2.30 2.67 -8.68
CA GLN A 92 -1.89 4.07 -8.70
C GLN A 92 -0.53 4.19 -9.37
N SER A 93 -0.48 4.93 -10.48
CA SER A 93 0.76 5.33 -11.14
C SER A 93 1.55 6.33 -10.27
N TYR A 94 2.85 6.52 -10.56
CA TYR A 94 3.72 7.31 -9.69
C TYR A 94 3.28 8.77 -9.51
N HIS A 95 2.83 9.41 -10.59
CA HIS A 95 2.45 10.83 -10.56
C HIS A 95 0.98 11.03 -10.16
N ALA A 96 0.13 10.01 -10.30
CA ALA A 96 -1.26 10.07 -9.87
C ALA A 96 -1.39 10.18 -8.35
N LYS A 97 -2.35 11.02 -7.92
CA LYS A 97 -2.74 11.15 -6.50
C LYS A 97 -4.05 10.44 -6.18
N SER A 98 -4.82 10.06 -7.19
CA SER A 98 -6.00 9.20 -7.07
C SER A 98 -5.61 7.72 -7.25
N VAL A 99 -6.45 6.82 -6.74
CA VAL A 99 -6.33 5.37 -6.92
C VAL A 99 -7.42 4.92 -7.88
N VAL A 100 -7.04 4.18 -8.92
CA VAL A 100 -7.97 3.55 -9.86
C VAL A 100 -8.36 2.18 -9.33
N ARG A 101 -9.64 1.84 -9.40
CA ARG A 101 -10.18 0.51 -9.09
C ARG A 101 -10.65 -0.17 -10.37
N ILE A 102 -10.14 -1.37 -10.62
CA ILE A 102 -10.53 -2.24 -11.73
C ILE A 102 -11.21 -3.47 -11.15
N THR A 103 -12.43 -3.77 -11.61
CA THR A 103 -13.16 -4.97 -11.17
C THR A 103 -12.98 -6.09 -12.18
N LEU A 104 -12.50 -7.26 -11.73
CA LEU A 104 -12.44 -8.46 -12.54
C LEU A 104 -13.83 -9.13 -12.59
N THR A 105 -14.58 -8.85 -13.65
CA THR A 105 -15.91 -9.39 -13.89
C THR A 105 -15.86 -10.78 -14.54
N ASP A 106 -16.97 -11.52 -14.49
CA ASP A 106 -17.08 -12.84 -15.13
C ASP A 106 -16.87 -12.75 -16.65
N ASP A 107 -17.32 -11.65 -17.27
CA ASP A 107 -17.11 -11.40 -18.70
C ASP A 107 -15.63 -11.24 -19.03
N LEU A 108 -14.86 -10.55 -18.18
CA LEU A 108 -13.41 -10.41 -18.35
C LEU A 108 -12.69 -11.75 -18.18
N ILE A 109 -13.13 -12.59 -17.23
CA ILE A 109 -12.57 -13.92 -16.99
C ILE A 109 -12.80 -14.87 -18.17
N ARG A 110 -13.98 -14.81 -18.79
CA ARG A 110 -14.34 -15.69 -19.91
C ARG A 110 -13.77 -15.22 -21.25
N LYS A 111 -13.22 -14.01 -21.32
CA LYS A 111 -12.71 -13.42 -22.55
C LYS A 111 -11.44 -14.15 -23.00
N ASN A 112 -11.38 -14.54 -24.27
CA ASN A 112 -10.20 -15.16 -24.90
C ASN A 112 -9.22 -14.13 -25.50
N GLN A 113 -9.42 -12.85 -25.21
CA GLN A 113 -8.64 -11.73 -25.72
C GLN A 113 -8.26 -10.78 -24.59
N LEU A 114 -7.05 -10.23 -24.67
CA LEU A 114 -6.55 -9.27 -23.69
C LEU A 114 -7.39 -7.98 -23.71
N LYS A 115 -7.68 -7.47 -22.53
CA LYS A 115 -8.24 -6.13 -22.33
C LYS A 115 -7.20 -5.28 -21.64
N PHE A 116 -6.77 -4.22 -22.31
CA PHE A 116 -5.92 -3.19 -21.75
C PHE A 116 -6.78 -2.12 -21.07
N PHE A 117 -6.28 -1.61 -19.95
CA PHE A 117 -6.84 -0.49 -19.21
C PHE A 117 -5.77 0.61 -19.19
N ASP A 118 -6.02 1.69 -19.91
CA ASP A 118 -5.11 2.84 -19.92
C ASP A 118 -5.34 3.66 -18.66
N VAL A 119 -4.27 3.88 -17.89
CA VAL A 119 -4.29 4.68 -16.66
C VAL A 119 -3.36 5.86 -16.84
N GLU A 120 -3.88 7.07 -16.60
CA GLU A 120 -3.09 8.29 -16.69
C GLU A 120 -2.01 8.33 -15.60
N ASP A 121 -0.82 8.82 -15.95
CA ASP A 121 0.29 9.07 -15.04
C ASP A 121 0.48 10.57 -14.83
N THR A 122 -0.58 11.21 -14.35
CA THR A 122 -0.65 12.66 -14.14
C THR A 122 -1.32 12.96 -12.80
N ILE A 123 -0.92 14.09 -12.20
CA ILE A 123 -1.66 14.64 -11.06
C ILE A 123 -2.90 15.35 -11.59
N GLN A 124 -4.05 15.07 -10.97
CA GLN A 124 -5.30 15.79 -11.22
C GLN A 124 -5.55 16.72 -10.03
N PHE A 125 -5.79 18.00 -10.31
CA PHE A 125 -6.17 18.99 -9.31
C PHE A 125 -7.69 19.14 -9.30
N ALA A 126 -8.27 19.23 -8.11
CA ALA A 126 -9.67 19.63 -7.94
C ALA A 126 -9.66 21.12 -7.56
N ASP A 127 -9.85 21.99 -8.55
CA ASP A 127 -9.97 23.42 -8.31
C ASP A 127 -11.32 23.70 -7.63
N THR A 128 -11.30 24.47 -6.55
CA THR A 128 -12.50 24.94 -5.86
C THR A 128 -12.48 26.46 -5.89
N GLU A 129 -13.58 27.08 -6.33
CA GLU A 129 -13.72 28.55 -6.41
C GLU A 129 -13.71 29.23 -5.03
#